data_AF-A0A359E553-F1
#
_entry.id   AF-A0A359E553-F1
#
_cell.length_a   1.000
_cell.length_b   1.000
_cell.length_c   1.000
_cell.angle_alpha   90.00
_cell.angle_beta   90.00
_cell.angle_gamma   90.00
#
_symmetry.space_group_name_H-M   'P 1'
#
loop_
_entity.id
_entity.type
_entity.pdbx_description
1 polymer ?
#
loop_
_entity_poly.entity_id
_entity_poly.type
_entity_poly.pdbx_seq_one_letter_code
_entity_poly.pdbx_strand_id
1 'polypeptide(L)'
;MKSIHSMSLRSKTRSVFILVIVIFGLSLQACTQQEEQTQSLYKAYEDAFLIGTALNRAQIFANASELTRDTVRADRRGYFYSREIIPDPEGLELGLKHFNVITPENVMKWEEIHPSPGVYNFEAADRLVDIAQQESKTIVAHTLVWHSQVPDWVFEDEDGDELTREALLNRMKDHIQTIVGRYKGKVYGWDVVNEAFNEDGSFRESRWFEIIGEDFISKAFEYAHEADPDAQLYYNDYNMENPEKRAGIIKHLQKMLDEGVPVTGVGSQSHYSLRNFPEFSEIEQSIIDLSSLGVDVMITELDLNVLPSAWSEDGPTKEGTDIYQ
;
A
#
# COMPACT_ATOMS: atom_id res chain seq x y z
N MET A 1 50.45 -50.86 50.87
CA MET A 1 49.38 -49.89 50.61
C MET A 1 49.04 -49.94 49.11
N LYS A 2 47.73 -50.02 48.82
CA LYS A 2 46.99 -50.03 47.54
C LYS A 2 47.65 -49.23 46.39
N SER A 3 47.43 -49.45 45.09
CA SER A 3 46.77 -50.45 44.24
C SER A 3 47.15 -50.05 42.80
N ILE A 4 47.33 -51.03 41.91
CA ILE A 4 47.71 -50.89 40.51
C ILE A 4 46.61 -50.13 39.72
N HIS A 5 47.01 -49.18 38.87
CA HIS A 5 46.17 -48.51 37.87
C HIS A 5 46.73 -48.76 36.46
N SER A 6 45.80 -48.83 35.51
CA SER A 6 45.88 -49.44 34.19
C SER A 6 46.75 -48.75 33.14
N MET A 7 47.49 -49.58 32.39
CA MET A 7 47.97 -49.45 31.00
C MET A 7 46.84 -49.08 30.01
N SER A 8 47.02 -48.54 28.78
CA SER A 8 48.15 -48.36 27.87
C SER A 8 47.82 -47.30 26.81
N LEU A 9 48.84 -46.63 26.28
CA LEU A 9 48.83 -45.78 25.09
C LEU A 9 48.68 -46.59 23.78
N ARG A 10 48.17 -45.95 22.70
CA ARG A 10 48.92 -45.44 21.51
C ARG A 10 48.04 -45.38 20.25
N SER A 11 48.20 -44.29 19.50
CA SER A 11 47.58 -44.05 18.20
C SER A 11 48.15 -44.96 17.10
N LYS A 12 47.34 -45.20 16.05
CA LYS A 12 47.81 -45.42 14.67
C LYS A 12 46.64 -45.31 13.70
N THR A 13 46.80 -44.33 12.80
CA THR A 13 46.09 -44.11 11.54
C THR A 13 45.87 -45.40 10.74
N ARG A 14 44.66 -45.60 10.23
CA ARG A 14 44.37 -46.52 9.13
C ARG A 14 43.68 -45.73 8.03
N SER A 15 44.41 -45.47 6.95
CA SER A 15 43.85 -45.09 5.66
C SER A 15 43.01 -46.26 5.15
N VAL A 16 41.74 -46.00 4.87
CA VAL A 16 40.84 -46.93 4.18
C VAL A 16 40.60 -46.36 2.79
N PHE A 17 41.20 -46.99 1.79
CA PHE A 17 40.80 -46.84 0.39
C PHE A 17 39.54 -47.68 0.19
N ILE A 18 38.43 -47.05 -0.19
CA ILE A 18 37.27 -47.77 -0.72
C ILE A 18 37.04 -47.33 -2.16
N LEU A 19 37.00 -48.37 -2.99
CA LEU A 19 36.77 -48.42 -4.42
C LEU A 19 35.48 -47.71 -4.82
N VAL A 20 35.60 -46.75 -5.74
CA VAL A 20 34.47 -46.17 -6.48
C VAL A 20 33.93 -47.22 -7.45
N ILE A 21 32.68 -47.63 -7.27
CA ILE A 21 31.90 -48.26 -8.34
C ILE A 21 30.95 -47.20 -8.87
N VAL A 22 31.28 -46.67 -10.05
CA VAL A 22 30.39 -45.84 -10.85
C VAL A 22 29.30 -46.75 -11.41
N ILE A 23 28.09 -46.64 -10.85
CA ILE A 23 26.90 -47.21 -11.48
C ILE A 23 26.39 -46.14 -12.45
N PHE A 24 26.61 -46.36 -13.75
CA PHE A 24 25.86 -45.67 -14.79
C PHE A 24 24.41 -46.19 -14.77
N GLY A 25 23.59 -45.57 -13.91
CA GLY A 25 22.15 -45.75 -13.92
C GLY A 25 21.55 -44.88 -15.02
N LEU A 26 21.23 -45.50 -16.15
CA LEU A 26 20.38 -44.94 -17.20
C LEU A 26 19.02 -44.52 -16.61
N SER A 27 18.78 -43.21 -16.66
CA SER A 27 17.48 -42.53 -16.80
C SER A 27 16.23 -43.30 -16.35
N LEU A 28 15.87 -43.08 -15.09
CA LEU A 28 14.49 -42.78 -14.76
C LEU A 28 14.52 -41.36 -14.20
N GLN A 29 14.38 -40.37 -15.10
CA GLN A 29 13.82 -39.08 -14.70
C GLN A 29 12.41 -39.39 -14.20
N ALA A 30 12.31 -39.73 -12.92
CA ALA A 30 11.12 -39.37 -12.19
C ALA A 30 10.99 -37.87 -12.44
N CYS A 31 9.92 -37.47 -13.12
CA CYS A 31 9.49 -36.10 -13.22
C CYS A 31 9.04 -35.67 -11.81
N THR A 32 9.98 -35.63 -10.87
CA THR A 32 9.87 -34.69 -9.77
C THR A 32 10.06 -33.36 -10.46
N GLN A 33 8.96 -32.65 -10.71
CA GLN A 33 9.03 -31.20 -10.69
C GLN A 33 9.84 -30.88 -9.44
N GLN A 34 11.10 -30.50 -9.60
CA GLN A 34 11.63 -29.48 -8.71
C GLN A 34 10.60 -28.36 -8.88
N GLU A 35 9.69 -28.22 -7.92
CA GLU A 35 9.19 -26.90 -7.62
C GLU A 35 10.45 -26.06 -7.54
N GLU A 36 10.71 -25.29 -8.59
CA GLU A 36 11.59 -24.15 -8.49
C GLU A 36 11.09 -23.44 -7.25
N GLN A 37 11.87 -23.52 -6.17
CA GLN A 37 11.55 -22.85 -4.93
C GLN A 37 11.73 -21.37 -5.24
N THR A 38 10.72 -20.79 -5.89
CA THR A 38 10.73 -19.42 -6.36
C THR A 38 10.90 -18.57 -5.12
N GLN A 39 12.07 -17.96 -5.00
CA GLN A 39 12.36 -17.02 -3.93
C GLN A 39 11.25 -15.97 -3.95
N SER A 40 10.65 -15.68 -2.78
CA SER A 40 9.64 -14.64 -2.69
C SER A 40 10.24 -13.30 -3.12
N LEU A 41 9.40 -12.39 -3.66
CA LEU A 41 9.89 -11.11 -4.18
C LEU A 41 10.56 -10.31 -3.06
N TYR A 42 9.91 -10.18 -1.90
CA TYR A 42 10.49 -9.45 -0.77
C TYR A 42 11.82 -10.05 -0.27
N LYS A 43 12.06 -11.36 -0.46
CA LYS A 43 13.35 -11.98 -0.12
C LYS A 43 14.43 -11.72 -1.15
N ALA A 44 14.07 -11.49 -2.41
CA ALA A 44 15.03 -11.09 -3.43
C ALA A 44 15.54 -9.65 -3.20
N TYR A 45 14.78 -8.82 -2.48
CA TYR A 45 15.08 -7.40 -2.22
C TYR A 45 15.29 -7.09 -0.72
N GLU A 46 15.52 -8.09 0.14
CA GLU A 46 15.54 -7.89 1.60
C GLU A 46 16.66 -6.96 2.09
N ASP A 47 17.75 -6.84 1.35
CA ASP A 47 18.87 -5.92 1.63
C ASP A 47 18.68 -4.53 0.98
N ALA A 48 17.58 -4.30 0.26
CA ALA A 48 17.33 -3.07 -0.50
C ALA A 48 16.14 -2.27 0.05
N PHE A 49 14.94 -2.84 0.00
CA PHE A 49 13.71 -2.16 0.40
C PHE A 49 12.57 -3.17 0.62
N LEU A 50 11.51 -2.72 1.30
CA LEU A 50 10.29 -3.50 1.46
C LEU A 50 9.55 -3.64 0.12
N ILE A 51 8.86 -4.76 -0.07
CA ILE A 51 8.10 -5.07 -1.27
C ILE A 51 6.63 -5.24 -0.89
N GLY A 52 5.79 -4.33 -1.36
CA GLY A 52 4.38 -4.22 -0.98
C GLY A 52 3.38 -4.63 -2.07
N THR A 53 2.17 -4.97 -1.64
CA THR A 53 1.03 -5.19 -2.53
C THR A 53 -0.24 -4.61 -1.91
N ALA A 54 -1.17 -4.15 -2.76
CA ALA A 54 -2.49 -3.75 -2.32
C ALA A 54 -3.41 -4.98 -2.23
N LEU A 55 -4.07 -5.16 -1.09
CA LEU A 55 -5.08 -6.20 -0.91
C LEU A 55 -6.47 -5.64 -1.12
N ASN A 56 -7.23 -6.33 -1.98
CA ASN A 56 -8.61 -6.00 -2.26
C ASN A 56 -9.56 -6.69 -1.27
N ARG A 57 -10.85 -6.34 -1.34
CA ARG A 57 -11.89 -6.89 -0.46
C ARG A 57 -12.08 -8.41 -0.61
N ALA A 58 -11.96 -8.96 -1.82
CA ALA A 58 -12.08 -10.42 -2.04
C ALA A 58 -10.97 -11.20 -1.31
N GLN A 59 -9.75 -10.67 -1.30
CA GLN A 59 -8.60 -11.27 -0.62
C GLN A 59 -8.71 -11.14 0.90
N ILE A 60 -9.15 -9.97 1.41
CA ILE A 60 -9.37 -9.76 2.86
C ILE A 60 -10.41 -10.73 3.43
N PHE A 61 -11.42 -11.10 2.63
CA PHE A 61 -12.48 -12.02 3.02
C PHE A 61 -12.25 -13.46 2.50
N ALA A 62 -11.04 -13.81 2.09
CA ALA A 62 -10.68 -15.13 1.55
C ALA A 62 -11.18 -16.33 2.39
N ASN A 63 -11.14 -16.20 3.72
CA ASN A 63 -11.52 -17.25 4.68
C ASN A 63 -12.87 -17.01 5.37
N ALA A 64 -13.70 -16.11 4.85
CA ALA A 64 -15.01 -15.82 5.44
C ALA A 64 -15.95 -17.05 5.29
N SER A 65 -16.52 -17.50 6.41
CA SER A 65 -17.41 -18.67 6.45
C SER A 65 -18.82 -18.42 5.90
N GLU A 66 -19.17 -17.16 5.64
CA GLU A 66 -20.48 -16.74 5.10
C GLU A 66 -20.27 -15.74 3.96
N LEU A 67 -21.16 -15.76 2.95
CA LEU A 67 -21.19 -14.78 1.87
C LEU A 67 -21.41 -13.39 2.47
N THR A 68 -20.34 -12.60 2.53
CA THR A 68 -20.42 -11.20 2.98
C THR A 68 -21.01 -10.36 1.86
N ARG A 69 -22.08 -9.62 2.17
CA ARG A 69 -22.69 -8.69 1.21
C ARG A 69 -21.75 -7.51 0.98
N ASP A 70 -21.49 -7.20 -0.29
CA ASP A 70 -20.82 -5.93 -0.65
C ASP A 70 -21.86 -4.81 -0.55
N THR A 71 -21.87 -4.11 0.59
CA THR A 71 -22.82 -3.02 0.84
C THR A 71 -22.27 -1.66 0.45
N VAL A 72 -21.02 -1.58 -0.05
CA VAL A 72 -20.28 -0.30 -0.06
C VAL A 72 -20.09 0.27 -1.47
N ARG A 73 -19.79 -0.56 -2.47
CA ARG A 73 -19.62 -0.07 -3.86
C ARG A 73 -20.92 0.21 -4.62
N ALA A 74 -22.07 0.04 -3.98
CA ALA A 74 -23.37 0.02 -4.65
C ALA A 74 -23.95 1.41 -5.02
N ASP A 75 -23.36 2.54 -4.61
CA ASP A 75 -24.09 3.82 -4.64
C ASP A 75 -23.62 4.91 -5.64
N ARG A 76 -22.40 4.90 -6.21
CA ARG A 76 -21.94 6.08 -7.00
C ARG A 76 -21.26 5.86 -8.36
N ARG A 77 -20.78 4.66 -8.70
CA ARG A 77 -20.05 4.44 -9.97
C ARG A 77 -20.75 3.56 -11.02
N GLY A 78 -22.00 3.16 -10.79
CA GLY A 78 -22.82 2.47 -11.80
C GLY A 78 -22.32 1.07 -12.23
N TYR A 79 -21.25 0.55 -11.62
CA TYR A 79 -20.80 -0.81 -11.83
C TYR A 79 -21.61 -1.75 -10.94
N PHE A 80 -22.57 -2.47 -11.54
CA PHE A 80 -23.23 -3.61 -10.91
C PHE A 80 -22.24 -4.77 -10.80
N TYR A 81 -21.37 -4.74 -9.79
CA TYR A 81 -20.72 -5.95 -9.32
C TYR A 81 -21.63 -6.60 -8.28
N SER A 82 -21.80 -7.91 -8.42
CA SER A 82 -22.31 -8.85 -7.43
C SER A 82 -22.54 -8.26 -6.03
N ARG A 83 -23.76 -8.38 -5.48
CA ARG A 83 -24.02 -8.09 -4.05
C ARG A 83 -23.24 -9.00 -3.09
N GLU A 84 -22.46 -9.93 -3.62
CA GLU A 84 -21.70 -10.94 -2.90
C GLU A 84 -20.21 -10.78 -3.23
N ILE A 85 -19.40 -10.75 -2.18
CA ILE A 85 -17.94 -10.82 -2.31
C ILE A 85 -17.60 -12.26 -2.71
N ILE A 86 -16.95 -12.44 -3.85
CA ILE A 86 -16.36 -13.72 -4.25
C ILE A 86 -14.99 -13.79 -3.56
N PRO A 87 -14.76 -14.69 -2.59
CA PRO A 87 -13.47 -14.78 -1.91
C PRO A 87 -12.34 -15.15 -2.88
N ASP A 88 -11.16 -14.59 -2.67
CA ASP A 88 -9.94 -14.85 -3.46
C ASP A 88 -8.81 -15.39 -2.56
N PRO A 89 -8.89 -16.65 -2.11
CA PRO A 89 -7.87 -17.26 -1.26
C PRO A 89 -6.54 -17.46 -1.99
N GLU A 90 -6.56 -17.77 -3.29
CA GLU A 90 -5.34 -17.94 -4.09
C GLU A 90 -4.58 -16.60 -4.24
N GLY A 91 -5.28 -15.50 -4.49
CA GLY A 91 -4.68 -14.17 -4.55
C GLY A 91 -4.15 -13.71 -3.21
N LEU A 92 -4.86 -14.00 -2.10
CA LEU A 92 -4.33 -13.75 -0.76
C LEU A 92 -3.04 -14.55 -0.49
N GLU A 93 -3.03 -15.85 -0.82
CA GLU A 93 -1.85 -16.70 -0.64
C GLU A 93 -0.65 -16.15 -1.42
N LEU A 94 -0.85 -15.73 -2.68
CA LEU A 94 0.19 -15.14 -3.50
C LEU A 94 0.71 -13.81 -2.90
N GLY A 95 -0.20 -12.96 -2.44
CA GLY A 95 0.12 -11.71 -1.75
C GLY A 95 0.99 -11.95 -0.51
N LEU A 96 0.58 -12.88 0.34
CA LEU A 96 1.31 -13.21 1.58
C LEU A 96 2.65 -13.91 1.31
N LYS A 97 2.75 -14.69 0.22
CA LYS A 97 4.00 -15.35 -0.17
C LYS A 97 5.05 -14.35 -0.66
N HIS A 98 4.68 -13.42 -1.53
CA HIS A 98 5.66 -12.59 -2.25
C HIS A 98 5.94 -11.22 -1.61
N PHE A 99 5.06 -10.72 -0.74
CA PHE A 99 5.13 -9.35 -0.22
C PHE A 99 5.28 -9.32 1.31
N ASN A 100 5.96 -8.29 1.83
CA ASN A 100 6.13 -8.05 3.27
C ASN A 100 5.48 -6.73 3.74
N VAL A 101 4.94 -5.95 2.82
CA VAL A 101 4.05 -4.81 3.09
C VAL A 101 2.69 -5.08 2.45
N ILE A 102 1.61 -4.72 3.14
CA ILE A 102 0.26 -4.75 2.60
C ILE A 102 -0.40 -3.37 2.71
N THR A 103 -1.13 -3.00 1.67
CA THR A 103 -1.92 -1.75 1.61
C THR A 103 -3.39 -2.09 1.42
N PRO A 104 -4.34 -1.52 2.18
CA PRO A 104 -5.76 -1.65 1.91
C PRO A 104 -6.11 -0.92 0.61
N GLU A 105 -6.44 -1.62 -0.48
CA GLU A 105 -6.71 -0.99 -1.78
C GLU A 105 -7.87 0.03 -1.73
N ASN A 106 -8.91 -0.29 -0.95
CA ASN A 106 -10.10 0.57 -0.82
C ASN A 106 -10.63 0.65 0.62
N VAL A 107 -10.52 -0.42 1.41
CA VAL A 107 -11.34 -0.60 2.64
C VAL A 107 -11.06 0.40 3.76
N MET A 108 -10.01 1.22 3.67
CA MET A 108 -9.69 2.31 4.60
C MET A 108 -9.92 3.71 4.02
N LYS A 109 -10.41 3.85 2.78
CA LYS A 109 -10.83 5.13 2.20
C LYS A 109 -12.15 5.61 2.81
N TRP A 110 -12.42 6.92 2.77
CA TRP A 110 -13.58 7.56 3.41
C TRP A 110 -14.93 6.89 3.11
N GLU A 111 -15.26 6.70 1.83
CA GLU A 111 -16.50 6.03 1.38
C GLU A 111 -16.67 4.65 2.02
N GLU A 112 -15.58 3.96 2.32
CA GLU A 112 -15.60 2.59 2.80
C GLU A 112 -15.62 2.50 4.32
N ILE A 113 -14.75 3.27 4.98
CA ILE A 113 -14.57 3.17 6.44
C ILE A 113 -15.49 4.12 7.21
N HIS A 114 -15.91 5.25 6.63
CA HIS A 114 -16.77 6.27 7.26
C HIS A 114 -17.88 6.76 6.29
N PRO A 115 -18.79 5.86 5.85
CA PRO A 115 -19.75 6.14 4.78
C PRO A 115 -20.81 7.20 5.12
N SER A 116 -21.15 7.38 6.40
CA SER A 116 -22.19 8.33 6.83
C SER A 116 -21.90 8.90 8.22
N PRO A 117 -22.49 10.05 8.62
CA PRO A 117 -22.20 10.69 9.88
C PRO A 117 -22.32 9.74 11.08
N GLY A 118 -21.23 9.55 11.82
CA GLY A 118 -21.20 8.72 13.04
C GLY A 118 -21.27 7.21 12.81
N VAL A 119 -21.17 6.75 11.55
CA VAL A 119 -21.21 5.33 11.19
C VAL A 119 -19.89 4.92 10.57
N TYR A 120 -19.13 4.08 11.28
CA TYR A 120 -17.90 3.49 10.79
C TYR A 120 -18.07 2.03 10.42
N ASN A 121 -17.45 1.61 9.33
CA ASN A 121 -17.38 0.22 8.90
C ASN A 121 -15.96 -0.32 9.04
N PHE A 122 -15.60 -0.76 10.25
CA PHE A 122 -14.26 -1.27 10.55
C PHE A 122 -14.05 -2.74 10.17
N GLU A 123 -15.08 -3.50 9.78
CA GLU A 123 -14.95 -4.96 9.67
C GLU A 123 -13.83 -5.37 8.71
N ALA A 124 -13.81 -4.80 7.50
CA ALA A 124 -12.82 -5.14 6.49
C ALA A 124 -11.42 -4.65 6.86
N ALA A 125 -11.32 -3.44 7.41
CA ALA A 125 -10.08 -2.85 7.85
C ALA A 125 -9.46 -3.62 9.03
N ASP A 126 -10.28 -4.05 10.01
CA ASP A 126 -9.85 -4.89 11.13
C ASP A 126 -9.35 -6.25 10.65
N ARG A 127 -10.07 -6.89 9.72
CA ARG A 127 -9.63 -8.17 9.13
C ARG A 127 -8.29 -8.05 8.42
N LEU A 128 -8.06 -6.98 7.66
CA LEU A 128 -6.78 -6.74 7.01
C LEU A 128 -5.65 -6.59 8.03
N VAL A 129 -5.89 -5.83 9.11
CA VAL A 129 -4.91 -5.66 10.19
C VAL A 129 -4.63 -7.00 10.89
N ASP A 130 -5.65 -7.80 11.16
CA ASP A 130 -5.49 -9.13 11.76
C ASP A 130 -4.69 -10.07 10.85
N ILE A 131 -4.95 -10.07 9.53
CA ILE A 131 -4.16 -10.83 8.54
C ILE A 131 -2.70 -10.37 8.60
N ALA A 132 -2.44 -9.06 8.56
CA ALA A 132 -1.08 -8.54 8.62
C ALA A 132 -0.35 -8.98 9.88
N GLN A 133 -1.00 -8.91 11.05
CA GLN A 133 -0.38 -9.29 12.32
C GLN A 133 -0.10 -10.79 12.41
N GLN A 134 -1.03 -11.64 11.95
CA GLN A 134 -0.85 -13.09 11.91
C GLN A 134 0.30 -13.50 11.00
N GLU A 135 0.43 -12.81 9.86
CA GLU A 135 1.43 -13.10 8.82
C GLU A 135 2.71 -12.26 8.96
N SER A 136 2.84 -11.49 10.05
CA SER A 136 3.98 -10.59 10.33
C SER A 136 4.30 -9.64 9.18
N LYS A 137 3.26 -9.06 8.57
CA LYS A 137 3.35 -8.07 7.49
C LYS A 137 3.26 -6.66 8.05
N THR A 138 4.02 -5.76 7.42
CA THR A 138 3.93 -4.32 7.66
C THR A 138 2.71 -3.76 6.93
N ILE A 139 2.01 -2.79 7.52
CA ILE A 139 0.88 -2.12 6.87
C ILE A 139 1.25 -0.67 6.55
N VAL A 140 1.08 -0.28 5.29
CA VAL A 140 0.98 1.13 4.89
C VAL A 140 -0.48 1.38 4.53
N ALA A 141 -1.17 2.21 5.30
CA ALA A 141 -2.59 2.41 5.15
C ALA A 141 -2.91 3.59 4.21
N HIS A 142 -3.89 3.37 3.34
CA HIS A 142 -4.28 4.30 2.29
C HIS A 142 -5.80 4.52 2.34
N THR A 143 -6.30 5.74 2.51
CA THR A 143 -5.64 7.03 2.81
C THR A 143 -6.59 7.87 3.69
N LEU A 144 -6.06 8.82 4.46
CA LEU A 144 -6.86 9.60 5.43
C LEU A 144 -7.60 10.80 4.81
N VAL A 145 -6.99 11.47 3.84
CA VAL A 145 -7.56 12.64 3.16
C VAL A 145 -7.32 12.53 1.66
N TRP A 146 -8.41 12.45 0.91
CA TRP A 146 -8.39 12.44 -0.56
C TRP A 146 -9.60 13.20 -1.09
N HIS A 147 -9.49 13.74 -2.30
CA HIS A 147 -10.59 14.42 -2.99
C HIS A 147 -11.58 13.43 -3.63
N SER A 148 -11.15 12.18 -3.83
CA SER A 148 -11.96 11.09 -4.38
C SER A 148 -12.30 10.09 -3.27
N GLN A 149 -13.30 9.24 -3.53
CA GLN A 149 -13.81 8.25 -2.59
C GLN A 149 -14.14 8.82 -1.21
N VAL A 150 -14.70 10.03 -1.19
CA VAL A 150 -15.13 10.75 0.00
C VAL A 150 -16.61 11.14 -0.17
N PRO A 151 -17.50 10.75 0.76
CA PRO A 151 -18.93 11.06 0.64
C PRO A 151 -19.22 12.57 0.74
N ASP A 152 -20.29 13.03 0.08
CA ASP A 152 -20.67 14.46 0.08
C ASP A 152 -20.93 15.00 1.49
N TRP A 153 -21.50 14.17 2.37
CA TRP A 153 -21.79 14.55 3.76
C TRP A 153 -20.55 15.06 4.48
N VAL A 154 -19.35 14.67 4.06
CA VAL A 154 -18.08 15.13 4.66
C VAL A 154 -17.91 16.63 4.51
N PHE A 155 -18.44 17.24 3.47
CA PHE A 155 -18.29 18.66 3.18
C PHE A 155 -19.57 19.45 3.44
N GLU A 156 -20.67 18.77 3.78
CA GLU A 156 -22.00 19.37 3.92
C GLU A 156 -22.51 19.30 5.37
N ASP A 157 -23.40 20.22 5.72
CA ASP A 157 -24.21 20.12 6.93
C ASP A 157 -25.49 19.28 6.71
N GLU A 158 -26.40 19.27 7.69
CA GLU A 158 -27.65 18.50 7.63
C GLU A 158 -28.64 19.03 6.58
N ASP A 159 -28.50 20.30 6.18
CA ASP A 159 -29.34 20.95 5.18
C ASP A 159 -28.75 20.83 3.75
N GLY A 160 -27.53 20.30 3.62
CA GLY A 160 -26.82 20.13 2.35
C GLY A 160 -26.00 21.35 1.94
N ASP A 161 -25.83 22.33 2.84
CA ASP A 161 -25.00 23.50 2.60
C ASP A 161 -23.52 23.19 2.92
N GLU A 162 -22.60 23.89 2.25
CA GLU A 162 -21.18 23.70 2.49
C GLU A 162 -20.78 24.05 3.93
N LEU A 163 -19.96 23.19 4.53
CA LEU A 163 -19.41 23.44 5.84
C LEU A 163 -18.53 24.69 5.87
N THR A 164 -18.51 25.33 7.03
CA THR A 164 -17.44 26.29 7.35
C THR A 164 -16.09 25.58 7.44
N ARG A 165 -15.01 26.33 7.18
CA ARG A 165 -13.62 25.89 7.41
C ARG A 165 -13.42 25.17 8.75
N GLU A 166 -13.87 25.77 9.84
CA GLU A 166 -13.68 25.21 11.19
C GLU A 166 -14.48 23.91 11.40
N ALA A 167 -15.68 23.83 10.85
CA ALA A 167 -16.47 22.60 10.91
C ALA A 167 -15.79 21.47 10.12
N LEU A 168 -15.25 21.76 8.93
CA LEU A 168 -14.58 20.76 8.10
C LEU A 168 -13.24 20.32 8.71
N LEU A 169 -12.46 21.23 9.30
CA LEU A 169 -11.25 20.89 10.07
C LEU A 169 -11.56 19.98 11.27
N ASN A 170 -12.63 20.26 12.01
CA ASN A 170 -13.04 19.41 13.13
C ASN A 170 -13.48 18.02 12.65
N ARG A 171 -14.20 17.94 11.53
CA ARG A 171 -14.64 16.67 10.94
C ARG A 171 -13.46 15.85 10.42
N MET A 172 -12.49 16.49 9.77
CA MET A 172 -11.22 15.87 9.37
C MET A 172 -10.47 15.33 10.59
N LYS A 173 -10.34 16.15 11.64
CA LYS A 173 -9.68 15.77 12.89
C LYS A 173 -10.33 14.54 13.51
N ASP A 174 -11.64 14.54 13.67
CA ASP A 174 -12.40 13.44 14.27
C ASP A 174 -12.22 12.13 13.48
N HIS A 175 -12.29 12.19 12.14
CA HIS A 175 -12.04 11.05 11.28
C HIS A 175 -10.62 10.49 11.43
N ILE A 176 -9.61 11.36 11.31
CA ILE A 176 -8.20 10.98 11.42
C ILE A 176 -7.93 10.37 12.80
N GLN A 177 -8.33 11.04 13.88
CA GLN A 177 -8.07 10.57 15.24
C GLN A 177 -8.80 9.25 15.55
N THR A 178 -10.00 9.05 15.02
CA THR A 178 -10.74 7.81 15.20
C THR A 178 -10.03 6.63 14.52
N ILE A 179 -9.61 6.78 13.26
CA ILE A 179 -9.02 5.69 12.49
C ILE A 179 -7.56 5.43 12.88
N VAL A 180 -6.73 6.48 12.92
CA VAL A 180 -5.33 6.37 13.33
C VAL A 180 -5.26 5.90 14.78
N GLY A 181 -6.12 6.42 15.66
CA GLY A 181 -6.19 5.98 17.05
C GLY A 181 -6.61 4.52 17.21
N ARG A 182 -7.55 4.01 16.39
CA ARG A 182 -7.95 2.59 16.39
C ARG A 182 -6.79 1.67 16.01
N TYR A 183 -5.98 2.08 15.05
CA TYR A 183 -4.89 1.26 14.50
C TYR A 183 -3.50 1.66 15.00
N LYS A 184 -3.44 2.48 16.05
CA LYS A 184 -2.21 2.94 16.69
C LYS A 184 -1.27 1.79 17.02
N GLY A 185 -0.02 1.90 16.56
CA GLY A 185 1.02 0.88 16.74
C GLY A 185 0.80 -0.43 15.97
N LYS A 186 -0.24 -0.52 15.13
CA LYS A 186 -0.50 -1.67 14.24
C LYS A 186 -0.25 -1.32 12.77
N VAL A 187 -0.50 -0.06 12.39
CA VAL A 187 -0.18 0.47 11.07
C VAL A 187 1.16 1.17 11.14
N TYR A 188 2.09 0.80 10.26
CA TYR A 188 3.44 1.37 10.23
C TYR A 188 3.46 2.77 9.65
N GLY A 189 2.70 3.01 8.58
CA GLY A 189 2.59 4.33 7.97
C GLY A 189 1.26 4.60 7.31
N TRP A 190 0.96 5.88 7.11
CA TRP A 190 -0.27 6.38 6.50
C TRP A 190 0.04 7.26 5.31
N ASP A 191 -0.63 7.01 4.18
CA ASP A 191 -0.87 8.05 3.19
C ASP A 191 -1.84 9.05 3.83
N VAL A 192 -1.32 10.13 4.40
CA VAL A 192 -2.13 11.10 5.15
C VAL A 192 -2.95 11.95 4.19
N VAL A 193 -2.32 12.45 3.14
CA VAL A 193 -2.98 13.23 2.09
C VAL A 193 -2.59 12.66 0.74
N ASN A 194 -3.60 12.41 -0.09
CA ASN A 194 -3.46 11.87 -1.43
C ASN A 194 -3.87 12.90 -2.49
N GLU A 195 -3.03 13.09 -3.51
CA GLU A 195 -3.36 13.80 -4.78
C GLU A 195 -3.87 15.24 -4.62
N ALA A 196 -3.15 16.06 -3.86
CA ALA A 196 -3.52 17.44 -3.58
C ALA A 196 -3.02 18.46 -4.63
N PHE A 197 -2.26 18.03 -5.65
CA PHE A 197 -1.65 18.94 -6.63
C PHE A 197 -2.06 18.59 -8.08
N ASN A 198 -2.15 19.63 -8.90
CA ASN A 198 -2.36 19.58 -10.34
C ASN A 198 -1.02 19.40 -11.09
N GLU A 199 -1.10 19.11 -12.39
CA GLU A 199 0.06 18.88 -13.26
C GLU A 199 1.00 20.09 -13.38
N ASP A 200 0.51 21.31 -13.15
CA ASP A 200 1.28 22.55 -13.17
C ASP A 200 1.90 22.92 -11.80
N GLY A 201 1.75 22.04 -10.79
CA GLY A 201 2.23 22.24 -9.44
C GLY A 201 1.39 23.18 -8.58
N SER A 202 0.21 23.60 -9.06
CA SER A 202 -0.80 24.29 -8.25
C SER A 202 -1.56 23.31 -7.36
N PHE A 203 -2.26 23.81 -6.35
CA PHE A 203 -3.19 23.00 -5.56
C PHE A 203 -4.37 22.58 -6.42
N ARG A 204 -4.78 21.32 -6.27
CA ARG A 204 -6.05 20.84 -6.81
C ARG A 204 -7.20 21.59 -6.15
N GLU A 205 -8.11 22.11 -6.97
CA GLU A 205 -9.36 22.76 -6.58
C GLU A 205 -10.39 21.75 -6.06
N SER A 206 -10.04 21.08 -4.96
CA SER A 206 -10.91 20.15 -4.23
C SER A 206 -11.71 20.88 -3.17
N ARG A 207 -12.84 20.31 -2.72
CA ARG A 207 -13.63 20.87 -1.61
C ARG A 207 -12.81 21.05 -0.32
N TRP A 208 -11.81 20.19 -0.09
CA TRP A 208 -10.83 20.38 1.00
C TRP A 208 -10.09 21.72 0.86
N PHE A 209 -9.54 22.00 -0.32
CA PHE A 209 -8.81 23.23 -0.60
C PHE A 209 -9.73 24.46 -0.67
N GLU A 210 -10.90 24.36 -1.28
CA GLU A 210 -11.83 25.49 -1.43
C GLU A 210 -12.43 25.94 -0.10
N ILE A 211 -12.80 24.99 0.77
CA ILE A 211 -13.44 25.28 2.06
C ILE A 211 -12.41 25.61 3.14
N ILE A 212 -11.32 24.84 3.25
CA ILE A 212 -10.28 25.09 4.25
C ILE A 212 -9.28 26.08 3.69
N GLY A 213 -8.57 25.73 2.62
CA GLY A 213 -7.40 26.44 2.11
C GLY A 213 -6.14 25.58 2.22
N GLU A 214 -4.98 26.13 1.80
CA GLU A 214 -3.71 25.40 1.65
C GLU A 214 -3.28 24.57 2.88
N ASP A 215 -3.60 25.01 4.09
CA ASP A 215 -3.16 24.36 5.33
C ASP A 215 -4.00 23.12 5.73
N PHE A 216 -4.96 22.69 4.90
CA PHE A 216 -5.65 21.41 5.12
C PHE A 216 -4.66 20.24 5.15
N ILE A 217 -3.57 20.33 4.36
CA ILE A 217 -2.54 19.30 4.31
C ILE A 217 -1.80 19.25 5.65
N SER A 218 -1.20 20.36 6.10
CA SER A 218 -0.47 20.38 7.37
C SER A 218 -1.34 19.98 8.57
N LYS A 219 -2.61 20.43 8.60
CA LYS A 219 -3.57 20.02 9.63
C LYS A 219 -3.81 18.52 9.68
N ALA A 220 -3.94 17.85 8.52
CA ALA A 220 -4.11 16.41 8.46
C ALA A 220 -2.90 15.67 9.06
N PHE A 221 -1.67 16.10 8.76
CA PHE A 221 -0.45 15.53 9.32
C PHE A 221 -0.34 15.76 10.82
N GLU A 222 -0.64 16.97 11.30
CA GLU A 222 -0.69 17.28 12.73
C GLU A 222 -1.67 16.35 13.46
N TYR A 223 -2.89 16.17 12.92
CA TYR A 223 -3.90 15.31 13.55
C TYR A 223 -3.52 13.84 13.54
N ALA A 224 -2.88 13.36 12.47
CA ALA A 224 -2.41 11.98 12.38
C ALA A 224 -1.29 11.72 13.40
N HIS A 225 -0.33 12.65 13.51
CA HIS A 225 0.75 12.56 14.49
C HIS A 225 0.26 12.66 15.94
N GLU A 226 -0.74 13.52 16.21
CA GLU A 226 -1.39 13.59 17.52
C GLU A 226 -2.01 12.24 17.92
N ALA A 227 -2.59 11.50 16.97
CA ALA A 227 -3.21 10.21 17.22
C ALA A 227 -2.16 9.09 17.41
N ASP A 228 -1.17 9.02 16.53
CA ASP A 228 -0.05 8.07 16.61
C ASP A 228 1.30 8.73 16.28
N PRO A 229 2.07 9.15 17.31
CA PRO A 229 3.37 9.81 17.10
C PRO A 229 4.45 8.91 16.51
N ASP A 230 4.29 7.58 16.59
CA ASP A 230 5.27 6.61 16.12
C ASP A 230 5.02 6.16 14.67
N ALA A 231 3.85 6.50 14.11
CA ALA A 231 3.51 6.17 12.73
C ALA A 231 4.29 7.02 11.73
N GLN A 232 4.65 6.42 10.60
CA GLN A 232 5.18 7.15 9.44
C GLN A 232 4.03 7.87 8.72
N LEU A 233 4.28 9.10 8.27
CA LEU A 233 3.25 9.97 7.71
C LEU A 233 3.69 10.45 6.32
N TYR A 234 2.93 10.06 5.32
CA TYR A 234 3.28 10.22 3.91
C TYR A 234 2.35 11.18 3.18
N TYR A 235 2.94 11.98 2.30
CA TYR A 235 2.21 12.64 1.21
C TYR A 235 2.30 11.74 -0.02
N ASN A 236 1.18 11.38 -0.67
CA ASN A 236 1.16 10.46 -1.81
C ASN A 236 0.55 11.12 -3.06
N ASP A 237 1.16 10.94 -4.23
CA ASP A 237 0.64 11.49 -5.49
C ASP A 237 1.15 10.73 -6.73
N TYR A 238 0.46 10.91 -7.85
CA TYR A 238 0.82 10.36 -9.17
C TYR A 238 1.57 11.37 -10.04
N ASN A 239 2.12 10.90 -11.17
CA ASN A 239 2.86 11.71 -12.15
C ASN A 239 4.00 12.50 -11.51
N MET A 240 4.73 11.90 -10.57
CA MET A 240 5.86 12.57 -9.93
C MET A 240 7.03 12.79 -10.90
N GLU A 241 7.00 12.14 -12.06
CA GLU A 241 7.93 12.33 -13.18
C GLU A 241 7.73 13.69 -13.86
N ASN A 242 6.53 14.27 -13.76
CA ASN A 242 6.26 15.63 -14.23
C ASN A 242 7.04 16.67 -13.39
N PRO A 243 7.97 17.43 -13.98
CA PRO A 243 8.82 18.35 -13.24
C PRO A 243 8.07 19.54 -12.64
N GLU A 244 7.00 20.03 -13.26
CA GLU A 244 6.23 21.18 -12.75
C GLU A 244 5.42 20.78 -11.52
N LYS A 245 4.68 19.67 -11.61
CA LYS A 245 3.96 19.08 -10.48
C LYS A 245 4.90 18.77 -9.31
N ARG A 246 6.01 18.07 -9.59
CA ARG A 246 7.01 17.70 -8.58
C ARG A 246 7.60 18.92 -7.88
N ALA A 247 7.93 19.99 -8.63
CA ALA A 247 8.45 21.22 -8.04
C ALA A 247 7.44 21.91 -7.11
N GLY A 248 6.15 21.93 -7.49
CA GLY A 248 5.06 22.45 -6.64
C GLY A 248 4.94 21.70 -5.31
N ILE A 249 4.91 20.36 -5.39
CA ILE A 249 4.84 19.47 -4.22
C ILE A 249 6.05 19.68 -3.31
N ILE A 250 7.28 19.60 -3.84
CA ILE A 250 8.51 19.76 -3.06
C ILE A 250 8.54 21.11 -2.36
N LYS A 251 8.17 22.20 -3.05
CA LYS A 251 8.12 23.53 -2.46
C LYS A 251 7.17 23.60 -1.26
N HIS A 252 5.99 22.97 -1.37
CA HIS A 252 5.01 22.98 -0.29
C HIS A 252 5.45 22.08 0.88
N LEU A 253 5.92 20.87 0.61
CA LEU A 253 6.40 19.95 1.64
C LEU A 253 7.64 20.49 2.37
N GLN A 254 8.56 21.15 1.67
CA GLN A 254 9.70 21.82 2.31
C GLN A 254 9.21 22.91 3.29
N LYS A 255 8.21 23.71 2.90
CA LYS A 255 7.61 24.71 3.79
C LYS A 255 7.00 24.05 5.04
N MET A 256 6.27 22.95 4.86
CA MET A 256 5.70 22.19 5.97
C MET A 256 6.78 21.66 6.93
N LEU A 257 7.86 21.09 6.39
CA LEU A 257 9.00 20.61 7.17
C LEU A 257 9.70 21.75 7.93
N ASP A 258 9.90 22.91 7.28
CA ASP A 258 10.48 24.11 7.90
C ASP A 258 9.60 24.66 9.04
N GLU A 259 8.28 24.47 8.94
CA GLU A 259 7.28 24.82 9.97
C GLU A 259 7.13 23.76 11.07
N GLY A 260 7.82 22.61 10.95
CA GLY A 260 7.82 21.54 11.93
C GLY A 260 6.66 20.54 11.81
N VAL A 261 5.97 20.51 10.66
CA VAL A 261 4.91 19.54 10.38
C VAL A 261 5.55 18.14 10.24
N PRO A 262 4.97 17.08 10.85
CA PRO A 262 5.58 15.75 10.93
C PRO A 262 5.40 14.94 9.64
N VAL A 263 5.99 15.38 8.54
CA VAL A 263 6.07 14.60 7.29
C VAL A 263 7.30 13.69 7.38
N THR A 264 7.11 12.38 7.23
CA THR A 264 8.21 11.40 7.31
C THR A 264 8.55 10.75 5.98
N GLY A 265 7.69 10.90 4.96
CA GLY A 265 8.01 10.45 3.61
C GLY A 265 7.09 11.00 2.52
N VAL A 266 7.46 10.71 1.27
CA VAL A 266 6.68 11.03 0.07
C VAL A 266 6.54 9.79 -0.80
N GLY A 267 5.30 9.46 -1.15
CA GLY A 267 4.94 8.39 -2.07
C GLY A 267 4.80 8.89 -3.51
N SER A 268 5.46 8.21 -4.44
CA SER A 268 5.15 8.26 -5.87
C SER A 268 4.32 7.04 -6.23
N GLN A 269 3.09 7.26 -6.72
CA GLN A 269 2.20 6.17 -7.12
C GLN A 269 2.81 5.32 -8.23
N SER A 270 3.54 5.93 -9.18
CA SER A 270 4.18 5.24 -10.30
C SER A 270 3.21 4.39 -11.14
N HIS A 271 2.00 4.90 -11.37
CA HIS A 271 1.09 4.35 -12.37
C HIS A 271 1.61 4.63 -13.77
N TYR A 272 2.17 3.61 -14.43
CA TYR A 272 2.77 3.76 -15.75
C TYR A 272 1.95 3.10 -16.85
N SER A 273 2.18 3.52 -18.09
CA SER A 273 1.65 2.84 -19.28
C SER A 273 2.78 2.56 -20.27
N LEU A 274 2.76 1.41 -20.93
CA LEU A 274 3.72 1.09 -21.99
C LEU A 274 3.67 2.07 -23.18
N ARG A 275 2.52 2.73 -23.40
CA ARG A 275 2.39 3.69 -24.51
C ARG A 275 3.03 5.04 -24.19
N ASN A 276 2.96 5.45 -22.93
CA ASN A 276 3.43 6.74 -22.45
C ASN A 276 4.32 6.51 -21.21
N PHE A 277 5.31 5.63 -21.35
CA PHE A 277 6.22 5.31 -20.26
C PHE A 277 7.19 6.49 -20.09
N PRO A 278 7.37 7.03 -18.87
CA PRO A 278 8.32 8.11 -18.65
C PRO A 278 9.75 7.63 -18.91
N GLU A 279 10.64 8.54 -19.31
CA GLU A 279 12.03 8.16 -19.50
C GLU A 279 12.63 7.74 -18.15
N PHE A 280 13.50 6.72 -18.13
CA PHE A 280 14.09 6.24 -16.87
C PHE A 280 14.83 7.36 -16.11
N SER A 281 15.41 8.33 -16.82
CA SER A 281 16.03 9.49 -16.22
C SER A 281 15.05 10.41 -15.51
N GLU A 282 13.79 10.49 -15.94
CA GLU A 282 12.74 11.28 -15.27
C GLU A 282 12.31 10.61 -13.97
N ILE A 283 12.20 9.28 -13.97
CA ILE A 283 11.95 8.49 -12.75
C ILE A 283 13.11 8.69 -11.76
N GLU A 284 14.35 8.51 -12.20
CA GLU A 284 15.55 8.69 -11.36
C GLU A 284 15.62 10.12 -10.80
N GLN A 285 15.41 11.13 -11.64
CA GLN A 285 15.41 12.53 -11.19
C GLN A 285 14.30 12.80 -10.18
N SER A 286 13.14 12.17 -10.32
CA SER A 286 12.04 12.30 -9.36
C SER A 286 12.42 11.77 -7.99
N ILE A 287 13.05 10.59 -7.93
CA ILE A 287 13.54 10.01 -6.68
C ILE A 287 14.60 10.92 -6.04
N ILE A 288 15.54 11.45 -6.83
CA ILE A 288 16.58 12.36 -6.34
C ILE A 288 15.95 13.64 -5.78
N ASP A 289 15.06 14.28 -6.53
CA ASP A 289 14.42 15.53 -6.14
C ASP A 289 13.58 15.34 -4.86
N LEU A 290 12.80 14.27 -4.77
CA LEU A 290 12.00 13.95 -3.58
C LEU A 290 12.89 13.65 -2.37
N SER A 291 14.00 12.92 -2.54
CA SER A 291 14.94 12.62 -1.46
C SER A 291 15.62 13.87 -0.89
N SER A 292 15.66 14.97 -1.65
CA SER A 292 16.25 16.24 -1.21
C SER A 292 15.50 16.90 -0.05
N LEU A 293 14.24 16.50 0.18
CA LEU A 293 13.44 16.90 1.34
C LEU A 293 13.97 16.30 2.66
N GLY A 294 14.85 15.29 2.61
CA GLY A 294 15.38 14.63 3.80
C GLY A 294 14.39 13.67 4.49
N VAL A 295 13.38 13.21 3.75
CA VAL A 295 12.36 12.24 4.19
C VAL A 295 12.44 10.96 3.34
N ASP A 296 11.76 9.90 3.75
CA ASP A 296 11.72 8.65 2.98
C ASP A 296 11.00 8.83 1.63
N VAL A 297 11.45 8.13 0.60
CA VAL A 297 10.79 8.10 -0.72
C VAL A 297 10.24 6.70 -0.97
N MET A 298 8.96 6.62 -1.33
CA MET A 298 8.25 5.36 -1.54
C MET A 298 7.72 5.28 -2.97
N ILE A 299 7.71 4.06 -3.51
CA ILE A 299 6.92 3.72 -4.70
C ILE A 299 5.69 2.97 -4.20
N THR A 300 4.50 3.56 -4.35
CA THR A 300 3.32 3.16 -3.56
C THR A 300 2.30 2.33 -4.32
N GLU A 301 2.11 2.57 -5.61
CA GLU A 301 0.99 1.98 -6.39
C GLU A 301 1.46 1.46 -7.76
N LEU A 302 2.73 1.04 -7.86
CA LEU A 302 3.38 0.67 -9.11
C LEU A 302 2.56 -0.36 -9.90
N ASP A 303 2.11 0.06 -11.07
CA ASP A 303 1.57 -0.80 -12.11
C ASP A 303 2.08 -0.37 -13.49
N LEU A 304 1.88 -1.25 -14.46
CA LEU A 304 2.26 -0.98 -15.84
C LEU A 304 1.11 -1.40 -16.75
N ASN A 305 0.29 -0.44 -17.14
CA ASN A 305 -0.80 -0.68 -18.06
C ASN A 305 -0.26 -0.98 -19.47
N VAL A 306 -0.58 -2.17 -19.96
CA VAL A 306 -0.20 -2.67 -21.29
C VAL A 306 -1.25 -2.35 -22.36
N LEU A 307 -2.45 -1.92 -21.94
CA LEU A 307 -3.57 -1.55 -22.81
C LEU A 307 -3.71 -0.02 -22.91
N PRO A 308 -4.41 0.50 -23.93
CA PRO A 308 -4.86 1.89 -23.92
C PRO A 308 -5.64 2.18 -22.62
N SER A 309 -5.54 3.41 -22.12
CA SER A 309 -6.35 3.84 -20.98
C SER A 309 -7.82 3.53 -21.25
N ALA A 310 -8.51 2.93 -20.26
CA ALA A 310 -9.95 2.72 -20.27
C ALA A 310 -10.73 4.00 -20.61
N TRP A 311 -10.14 5.17 -20.35
CA TRP A 311 -10.72 6.49 -20.51
C TRP A 311 -10.27 7.23 -21.78
N SER A 312 -9.40 6.64 -22.61
CA SER A 312 -9.00 7.23 -23.89
C SER A 312 -10.02 6.92 -24.99
N GLU A 313 -9.90 7.58 -26.15
CA GLU A 313 -10.76 7.30 -27.31
C GLU A 313 -10.67 5.83 -27.77
N ASP A 314 -9.53 5.18 -27.54
CA ASP A 314 -9.24 3.77 -27.87
C ASP A 314 -9.41 2.83 -26.67
N GLY A 315 -10.02 3.29 -25.58
CA GLY A 315 -10.11 2.54 -24.32
C GLY A 315 -11.08 1.36 -24.36
N PRO A 316 -10.79 0.26 -23.62
CA PRO A 316 -11.61 -0.96 -23.62
C PRO A 316 -13.03 -0.82 -23.04
N THR A 317 -13.42 0.38 -22.58
CA THR A 317 -14.74 0.61 -21.96
C THR A 317 -15.76 1.22 -22.92
N LYS A 318 -15.36 1.61 -24.13
CA LYS A 318 -16.31 1.92 -25.21
C LYS A 318 -16.76 0.60 -25.83
N GLU A 319 -18.08 0.41 -25.93
CA GLU A 319 -18.76 -0.79 -26.43
C GLU A 319 -17.96 -1.52 -27.53
N GLY A 320 -17.66 -2.81 -27.31
CA GLY A 320 -17.10 -3.69 -28.34
C GLY A 320 -15.67 -4.20 -28.12
N THR A 321 -15.04 -3.92 -26.99
CA THR A 321 -13.71 -4.46 -26.62
C THR A 321 -13.85 -5.44 -25.46
N ASP A 322 -14.55 -6.54 -25.75
CA ASP A 322 -14.60 -7.71 -24.88
C ASP A 322 -13.23 -8.41 -24.93
N ILE A 323 -12.36 -8.14 -23.95
CA ILE A 323 -11.08 -8.85 -23.81
C ILE A 323 -11.23 -10.24 -23.18
N TYR A 324 -12.48 -10.68 -22.94
CA TYR A 324 -12.82 -11.99 -22.41
C TYR A 324 -13.66 -12.86 -23.36
N GLN A 325 -13.60 -12.60 -24.68
CA GLN A 325 -14.06 -13.54 -25.71
C GLN A 325 -12.93 -14.34 -26.35
#